data_AF-A0A6G4UYY5-F1
#
_entry.id   AF-A0A6G4UYY5-F1
#
_cell.length_a   1.000
_cell.length_b   1.000
_cell.length_c   1.000
_cell.angle_alpha   90.00
_cell.angle_beta   90.00
_cell.angle_gamma   90.00
#
_symmetry.space_group_name_H-M   'P 1'
#
loop_
_entity.id
_entity.type
_entity.pdbx_description
1 polymer ?
#
loop_
_entity_poly.entity_id
_entity_poly.type
_entity_poly.pdbx_seq_one_letter_code
_entity_poly.pdbx_strand_id
1 'polypeptide(L)'
;MSDEATTDTTTIDAVDTTALIADHPWVADARPAPDGVLLVTPHPSATAVLPAPGPLVREHLAHWAEVYEWVYETGEGRHADDLDLSGWRSSDTGKPLPAAHMRDWVDRTVDLVLSQRPRRLLELGCGTGLLAHRLHPRLDGYVGTDVTEVAVARLHAAGLPRTAFVRAAAHEAQAPAVRQAMDQVFGPGVRPDCVLLNSVTQCFPNLVYLTAFLHHALAAVEDGGTVIVGDIRHSGLLEDHFDRVERARDLEAADADIAARVASAVAGDEELSFAPEAVREILAAQPRTVRMSVHARTMAEDTELTRYRYDLVLHVGSASGLPDASDVRRLPWQGLAGQELPTVLRAALAPGPTILHSIPNALLAAAPDAITPYDLRQALTGTDAAVLLDSGDPRMLAVAAPADCATAASHGPVRAPVGRLAHEPLPAFVRRRLPEVLRDHVRRTAPGTVPPKIVVDDASAGETR
;
A
#
# COMPACT_ATOMS: atom_id res chain seq x y z
N MET A 1 45.37 -67.55 19.01
CA MET A 1 43.98 -67.84 18.63
C MET A 1 43.16 -67.72 19.90
N SER A 2 42.46 -66.64 20.19
CA SER A 2 41.88 -65.63 19.29
C SER A 2 41.72 -64.33 20.09
N ASP A 3 42.16 -63.22 19.50
CA ASP A 3 41.79 -61.87 19.93
C ASP A 3 40.32 -61.65 19.56
N GLU A 4 39.47 -61.42 20.56
CA GLU A 4 38.11 -60.96 20.36
C GLU A 4 38.12 -59.44 20.55
N ALA A 5 38.49 -58.76 19.46
CA ALA A 5 38.42 -57.30 19.37
C ALA A 5 36.95 -56.88 19.43
N THR A 6 36.55 -56.37 20.59
CA THR A 6 35.29 -55.65 20.77
C THR A 6 35.36 -54.38 19.92
N THR A 7 34.74 -54.39 18.75
CA THR A 7 34.47 -53.18 17.96
C THR A 7 33.43 -52.37 18.71
N ASP A 8 33.91 -51.45 19.53
CA ASP A 8 33.14 -50.36 20.12
C ASP A 8 32.61 -49.50 18.96
N THR A 9 31.35 -49.76 18.60
CA THR A 9 30.66 -49.00 17.54
C THR A 9 30.30 -47.68 18.19
N THR A 10 31.10 -46.66 17.93
CA THR A 10 30.82 -45.29 18.35
C THR A 10 29.47 -44.90 17.77
N THR A 11 28.42 -44.95 18.60
CA THR A 11 27.13 -44.33 18.31
C THR A 11 27.45 -42.85 18.12
N ILE A 12 27.53 -42.41 16.87
CA ILE A 12 27.48 -40.99 16.56
C ILE A 12 26.10 -40.57 17.07
N ASP A 13 26.05 -39.84 18.18
CA ASP A 13 24.82 -39.26 18.71
C ASP A 13 24.12 -38.56 17.54
N ALA A 14 23.00 -39.14 17.09
CA ALA A 14 22.22 -38.55 16.03
C ALA A 14 21.73 -37.19 16.55
N VAL A 15 22.26 -36.11 15.98
CA VAL A 15 21.89 -34.75 16.39
C VAL A 15 20.38 -34.61 16.32
N ASP A 16 19.75 -34.35 17.47
CA ASP A 16 18.32 -34.09 17.52
C ASP A 16 18.03 -32.75 16.83
N THR A 17 17.72 -32.85 15.54
CA THR A 17 17.47 -31.69 14.69
C THR A 17 16.19 -30.98 15.09
N THR A 18 15.24 -31.69 15.73
CA THR A 18 14.02 -31.09 16.25
C THR A 18 14.34 -30.16 17.41
N ALA A 19 15.10 -30.66 18.40
CA ALA A 19 15.55 -29.85 19.53
C ALA A 19 16.38 -28.64 19.09
N LEU A 20 17.28 -28.83 18.11
CA LEU A 20 18.09 -27.74 17.55
C LEU A 20 17.25 -26.66 16.88
N ILE A 21 16.20 -27.03 16.15
CA ILE A 21 15.28 -26.08 15.52
C ILE A 21 14.38 -25.40 16.56
N ALA A 22 13.92 -26.13 17.57
CA ALA A 22 13.12 -25.59 18.67
C ALA A 22 13.88 -24.54 19.50
N ASP A 23 15.20 -24.66 19.62
CA ASP A 23 16.06 -23.70 20.32
C ASP A 23 16.29 -22.39 19.53
N HIS A 24 15.92 -22.35 18.24
CA HIS A 24 16.08 -21.14 17.45
C HIS A 24 15.16 -20.01 17.95
N PRO A 25 15.65 -18.78 18.18
CA PRO A 25 14.88 -17.70 18.80
C PRO A 25 13.68 -17.21 17.98
N TRP A 26 13.54 -17.68 16.73
CA TRP A 26 12.41 -17.34 15.85
C TRP A 26 11.34 -18.44 15.81
N VAL A 27 11.49 -19.48 16.62
CA VAL A 27 10.60 -20.63 16.70
C VAL A 27 9.91 -20.63 18.06
N ALA A 28 8.58 -20.71 18.08
CA ALA A 28 7.82 -20.90 19.31
C ALA A 28 7.63 -22.39 19.61
N ASP A 29 7.40 -23.20 18.57
CA ASP A 29 7.23 -24.64 18.67
C ASP A 29 7.77 -25.33 17.42
N ALA A 30 8.33 -26.53 17.59
CA ALA A 30 8.76 -27.39 16.52
C ALA A 30 8.39 -28.84 16.83
N ARG A 31 7.55 -29.43 15.98
CA ARG A 31 6.99 -30.77 16.21
C ARG A 31 7.16 -31.67 14.98
N PRO A 32 7.56 -32.93 15.16
CA PRO A 32 7.58 -33.89 14.07
C PRO A 32 6.18 -34.12 13.50
N ALA A 33 6.12 -34.31 12.18
CA ALA A 33 4.94 -34.71 11.42
C ALA A 33 5.28 -35.94 10.54
N PRO A 34 4.27 -36.61 9.95
CA PRO A 34 4.52 -37.74 9.04
C PRO A 34 5.51 -37.40 7.92
N ASP A 35 6.09 -38.46 7.32
CA ASP A 35 7.02 -38.37 6.18
C ASP A 35 8.31 -37.57 6.43
N GLY A 36 8.74 -37.48 7.70
CA GLY A 36 9.97 -36.78 8.06
C GLY A 36 9.86 -35.25 7.94
N VAL A 37 8.63 -34.72 7.94
CA VAL A 37 8.36 -33.28 7.98
C VAL A 37 8.48 -32.78 9.41
N LEU A 38 9.04 -31.58 9.58
CA LEU A 38 9.00 -30.85 10.84
C LEU A 38 8.06 -29.64 10.67
N LEU A 39 7.02 -29.59 11.49
CA LEU A 39 6.12 -28.45 11.56
C LEU A 39 6.65 -27.43 12.57
N VAL A 40 6.72 -26.17 12.15
CA VAL A 40 7.31 -25.09 12.95
C VAL A 40 6.32 -23.94 13.07
N THR A 41 6.07 -23.50 14.29
CA THR A 41 5.30 -22.28 14.56
C THR A 41 6.27 -21.12 14.78
N PRO A 42 6.14 -20.00 14.04
CA PRO A 42 7.02 -18.85 14.21
C PRO A 42 6.80 -18.22 15.59
N HIS A 43 7.88 -17.80 16.23
CA HIS A 43 7.77 -17.08 17.49
C HIS A 43 7.11 -15.71 17.26
N PRO A 44 6.16 -15.26 18.10
CA PRO A 44 5.47 -13.97 17.91
C PRO A 44 6.43 -12.76 17.81
N SER A 45 7.54 -12.78 18.56
CA SER A 45 8.56 -11.71 18.46
C SER A 45 9.31 -11.71 17.12
N ALA A 46 9.31 -12.83 16.38
CA ALA A 46 9.94 -12.92 15.06
C ALA A 46 9.14 -12.16 14.00
N THR A 47 7.81 -12.19 14.13
CA THR A 47 6.84 -11.58 13.21
C THR A 47 6.22 -10.29 13.74
N ALA A 48 6.58 -9.87 14.96
CA ALA A 48 6.07 -8.65 15.58
C ALA A 48 6.35 -7.40 14.73
N VAL A 49 5.39 -6.48 14.69
CA VAL A 49 5.56 -5.16 14.04
C VAL A 49 5.89 -4.08 15.08
N LEU A 50 5.28 -4.18 16.27
CA LEU A 50 5.42 -3.24 17.38
C LEU A 50 5.91 -3.97 18.65
N PRO A 51 6.57 -3.26 19.60
CA PRO A 51 7.00 -1.86 19.53
C PRO A 51 8.16 -1.62 18.55
N ALA A 52 8.82 -2.69 18.09
CA ALA A 52 9.81 -2.65 17.02
C ALA A 52 9.61 -3.86 16.10
N PRO A 53 9.90 -3.74 14.79
CA PRO A 53 9.82 -4.86 13.86
C PRO A 53 10.71 -6.02 14.29
N GLY A 54 10.15 -7.22 14.37
CA GLY A 54 10.84 -8.48 14.59
C GLY A 54 11.75 -8.86 13.42
N PRO A 55 12.66 -9.82 13.59
CA PRO A 55 13.62 -10.21 12.57
C PRO A 55 13.01 -10.54 11.20
N LEU A 56 11.90 -11.30 11.12
CA LEU A 56 11.29 -11.66 9.83
C LEU A 56 10.63 -10.45 9.16
N VAL A 57 10.04 -9.54 9.95
CA VAL A 57 9.51 -8.27 9.44
C VAL A 57 10.65 -7.38 8.93
N ARG A 58 11.77 -7.32 9.65
CA ARG A 58 12.97 -6.58 9.19
C ARG A 58 13.54 -7.16 7.90
N GLU A 59 13.60 -8.48 7.76
CA GLU A 59 14.03 -9.12 6.50
C GLU A 59 13.07 -8.80 5.35
N HIS A 60 11.75 -8.82 5.58
CA HIS A 60 10.76 -8.40 4.57
C HIS A 60 10.97 -6.95 4.12
N LEU A 61 11.16 -6.03 5.07
CA LEU A 61 11.40 -4.62 4.76
C LEU A 61 12.75 -4.39 4.08
N ALA A 62 13.79 -5.12 4.50
CA ALA A 62 15.12 -5.05 3.89
C ALA A 62 15.10 -5.55 2.45
N HIS A 63 14.36 -6.62 2.16
CA HIS A 63 14.16 -7.11 0.80
C HIS A 63 13.60 -6.03 -0.12
N TRP A 64 12.55 -5.31 0.30
CA TRP A 64 12.02 -4.19 -0.48
C TRP A 64 13.01 -3.03 -0.61
N ALA A 65 13.76 -2.70 0.44
CA ALA A 65 14.79 -1.67 0.36
C ALA A 65 15.87 -2.03 -0.67
N GLU A 66 16.34 -3.29 -0.70
CA GLU A 66 17.32 -3.78 -1.69
C GLU A 66 16.77 -3.71 -3.12
N VAL A 67 15.51 -4.12 -3.33
CA VAL A 67 14.83 -4.03 -4.64
C VAL A 67 14.82 -2.59 -5.14
N TYR A 68 14.40 -1.63 -4.31
CA TYR A 68 14.34 -0.22 -4.73
C TYR A 68 15.71 0.44 -4.85
N GLU A 69 16.67 0.08 -3.99
CA GLU A 69 18.05 0.56 -4.12
C GLU A 69 18.62 0.14 -5.48
N TRP A 70 18.44 -1.12 -5.88
CA TRP A 70 18.84 -1.59 -7.20
C TRP A 70 18.10 -0.87 -8.35
N VAL A 71 16.78 -0.65 -8.22
CA VAL A 71 16.00 0.11 -9.22
C VAL A 71 16.53 1.54 -9.37
N TYR A 72 16.87 2.21 -8.27
CA TYR A 72 17.39 3.58 -8.29
C TYR A 72 18.84 3.67 -8.80
N GLU A 73 19.69 2.68 -8.49
CA GLU A 73 21.06 2.61 -8.99
C GLU A 73 21.13 2.34 -10.50
N THR A 74 20.29 1.42 -10.98
CA THR A 74 20.28 1.05 -12.41
C THR A 74 19.72 2.17 -13.29
N GLY A 75 18.72 2.91 -12.80
CA GLY A 75 18.14 4.06 -13.51
C GLY A 75 17.55 3.72 -14.89
N GLU A 76 17.22 2.45 -15.14
CA GLU A 76 16.64 1.99 -16.40
C GLU A 76 15.24 2.60 -16.59
N GLY A 77 15.12 3.57 -17.49
CA GLY A 77 13.87 4.33 -17.70
C GLY A 77 13.92 5.77 -17.20
N ARG A 78 15.08 6.26 -16.74
CA ARG A 78 15.29 7.68 -16.45
C ARG A 78 15.15 8.52 -17.71
N HIS A 79 14.17 9.43 -17.72
CA HIS A 79 13.96 10.36 -18.83
C HIS A 79 14.62 11.72 -18.59
N ALA A 80 14.55 12.21 -17.34
CA ALA A 80 15.15 13.47 -16.88
C ALA A 80 15.45 13.38 -15.37
N ASP A 81 16.10 14.38 -14.78
CA ASP A 81 16.40 14.40 -13.34
C ASP A 81 15.12 14.35 -12.47
N ASP A 82 14.04 14.93 -12.98
CA ASP A 82 12.73 15.11 -12.32
C ASP A 82 11.64 14.12 -12.81
N LEU A 83 11.99 13.20 -13.70
CA LEU A 83 11.09 12.18 -14.26
C LEU A 83 11.82 10.85 -14.37
N ASP A 84 12.04 10.25 -13.21
CA ASP A 84 12.56 8.90 -13.08
C ASP A 84 11.40 7.90 -13.09
N LEU A 85 11.24 7.18 -14.21
CA LEU A 85 10.18 6.17 -14.38
C LEU A 85 10.73 4.75 -14.22
N SER A 86 11.92 4.60 -13.63
CA SER A 86 12.54 3.30 -13.40
C SER A 86 11.63 2.43 -12.53
N GLY A 87 11.49 1.15 -12.90
CA GLY A 87 10.64 0.18 -12.20
C GLY A 87 9.17 0.14 -12.62
N TRP A 88 8.67 1.08 -13.43
CA TRP A 88 7.24 1.10 -13.84
C TRP A 88 6.97 0.25 -15.08
N ARG A 89 6.42 -0.95 -14.88
CA ARG A 89 6.04 -1.89 -15.95
C ARG A 89 4.59 -2.35 -15.78
N SER A 90 3.92 -2.57 -16.91
CA SER A 90 2.56 -3.10 -16.94
C SER A 90 2.55 -4.60 -16.61
N SER A 91 1.72 -5.03 -15.67
CA SER A 91 1.64 -6.42 -15.20
C SER A 91 1.17 -7.40 -16.28
N ASP A 92 0.34 -6.95 -17.23
CA ASP A 92 -0.22 -7.75 -18.31
C ASP A 92 0.76 -7.98 -19.47
N THR A 93 1.47 -6.95 -19.91
CA THR A 93 2.37 -7.01 -21.07
C THR A 93 3.85 -7.17 -20.69
N GLY A 94 4.20 -6.90 -19.43
CA GLY A 94 5.58 -6.81 -18.96
C GLY A 94 6.38 -5.65 -19.56
N LYS A 95 5.75 -4.75 -20.32
CA LYS A 95 6.43 -3.60 -20.96
C LYS A 95 6.41 -2.38 -20.05
N PRO A 96 7.37 -1.43 -20.20
CA PRO A 96 7.28 -0.15 -19.51
C PRO A 96 5.95 0.57 -19.78
N LEU A 97 5.39 1.22 -18.77
CA LEU A 97 4.20 2.05 -18.95
C LEU A 97 4.52 3.28 -19.82
N PRO A 98 3.60 3.76 -20.68
CA PRO A 98 3.87 4.93 -21.52
C PRO A 98 4.22 6.17 -20.68
N ALA A 99 5.27 6.90 -21.06
CA ALA A 99 5.71 8.07 -20.31
C ALA A 99 4.63 9.18 -20.20
N ALA A 100 3.76 9.33 -21.21
CA ALA A 100 2.63 10.26 -21.14
C ALA A 100 1.62 9.85 -20.06
N HIS A 101 1.34 8.55 -19.94
CA HIS A 101 0.48 7.99 -18.89
C HIS A 101 1.07 8.21 -17.50
N MET A 102 2.37 7.91 -17.34
CA MET A 102 3.04 8.14 -16.05
C MET A 102 3.10 9.62 -15.67
N ARG A 103 3.21 10.55 -16.63
CA ARG A 103 3.06 11.98 -16.34
C ARG A 103 1.66 12.32 -15.86
N ASP A 104 0.60 11.79 -16.49
CA ASP A 104 -0.77 11.99 -16.00
C ASP A 104 -0.92 11.42 -14.58
N TRP A 105 -0.37 10.23 -14.29
CA TRP A 105 -0.34 9.67 -12.94
C TRP A 105 0.28 10.63 -11.91
N VAL A 106 1.45 11.20 -12.24
CA VAL A 106 2.12 12.20 -11.38
C VAL A 106 1.26 13.43 -11.19
N ASP A 107 0.76 14.00 -12.30
CA ASP A 107 -0.03 15.22 -12.29
C ASP A 107 -1.33 15.04 -11.50
N ARG A 108 -1.98 13.87 -11.58
CA ARG A 108 -3.17 13.54 -10.78
C ARG A 108 -2.85 13.50 -9.29
N THR A 109 -1.73 12.89 -8.91
CA THR A 109 -1.30 12.85 -7.50
C THR A 109 -0.93 14.25 -6.98
N VAL A 110 -0.22 15.05 -7.78
CA VAL A 110 0.11 16.45 -7.44
C VAL A 110 -1.17 17.29 -7.29
N ASP A 111 -2.13 17.15 -8.19
CA ASP A 111 -3.41 17.87 -8.11
C ASP A 111 -4.19 17.48 -6.85
N LEU A 112 -4.24 16.18 -6.50
CA LEU A 112 -4.87 15.72 -5.27
C LEU A 112 -4.22 16.37 -4.04
N VAL A 113 -2.89 16.35 -3.96
CA VAL A 113 -2.15 16.98 -2.85
C VAL A 113 -2.42 18.48 -2.78
N LEU A 114 -2.30 19.20 -3.89
CA LEU A 114 -2.48 20.66 -3.92
C LEU A 114 -3.93 21.09 -3.68
N SER A 115 -4.92 20.24 -3.99
CA SER A 115 -6.33 20.50 -3.67
C SER A 115 -6.58 20.59 -2.17
N GLN A 116 -5.72 19.96 -1.35
CA GLN A 116 -5.75 20.03 0.11
C GLN A 116 -5.05 21.29 0.66
N ARG A 117 -4.53 22.14 -0.22
CA ARG A 117 -3.85 23.41 0.10
C ARG A 117 -2.75 23.30 1.18
N PRO A 118 -1.85 22.30 1.11
CA PRO A 118 -0.77 22.18 2.07
C PRO A 118 0.21 23.35 1.94
N ARG A 119 0.90 23.66 3.03
CA ARG A 119 2.03 24.60 3.04
C ARG A 119 3.33 23.92 3.48
N ARG A 120 3.25 22.91 4.36
CA ARG A 120 4.37 22.17 4.95
C ARG A 120 4.13 20.69 4.81
N LEU A 121 4.82 20.06 3.87
CA LEU A 121 4.60 18.66 3.51
C LEU A 121 5.72 17.75 3.99
N LEU A 122 5.35 16.65 4.66
CA LEU A 122 6.24 15.51 4.94
C LEU A 122 5.88 14.35 3.99
N GLU A 123 6.75 14.02 3.06
CA GLU A 123 6.63 12.84 2.20
C GLU A 123 7.41 11.66 2.78
N LEU A 124 6.76 10.51 2.88
CA LEU A 124 7.32 9.25 3.35
C LEU A 124 7.46 8.32 2.16
N GLY A 125 8.68 7.85 1.89
CA GLY A 125 9.04 7.16 0.64
C GLY A 125 9.07 8.11 -0.56
N CYS A 126 9.90 9.15 -0.50
CA CYS A 126 9.99 10.16 -1.56
C CYS A 126 10.67 9.66 -2.84
N GLY A 127 11.33 8.49 -2.80
CA GLY A 127 12.11 7.94 -3.88
C GLY A 127 13.09 8.97 -4.43
N THR A 128 13.30 8.97 -5.74
CA THR A 128 14.19 9.91 -6.42
C THR A 128 13.59 11.30 -6.67
N GLY A 129 12.44 11.63 -6.07
CA GLY A 129 11.91 12.99 -6.05
C GLY A 129 10.79 13.30 -7.05
N LEU A 130 10.12 12.30 -7.61
CA LEU A 130 9.11 12.48 -8.66
C LEU A 130 8.03 13.51 -8.28
N LEU A 131 7.53 13.45 -7.05
CA LEU A 131 6.59 14.42 -6.49
C LEU A 131 7.30 15.64 -5.91
N ALA A 132 8.45 15.44 -5.26
CA ALA A 132 9.24 16.51 -4.66
C ALA A 132 9.52 17.66 -5.65
N HIS A 133 9.99 17.35 -6.87
CA HIS A 133 10.28 18.32 -7.93
C HIS A 133 9.07 19.19 -8.34
N ARG A 134 7.85 18.70 -8.16
CA ARG A 134 6.60 19.39 -8.56
C ARG A 134 5.92 20.08 -7.40
N LEU A 135 6.03 19.52 -6.19
CA LEU A 135 5.38 20.03 -5.00
C LEU A 135 6.20 21.13 -4.32
N HIS A 136 7.51 20.95 -4.15
CA HIS A 136 8.34 21.89 -3.38
C HIS A 136 8.24 23.37 -3.82
N PRO A 137 8.10 23.73 -5.12
CA PRO A 137 8.01 25.14 -5.52
C PRO A 137 6.72 25.82 -5.08
N ARG A 138 5.69 25.03 -4.76
CA ARG A 138 4.33 25.48 -4.39
C ARG A 138 4.13 25.53 -2.88
N LEU A 139 5.13 25.12 -2.10
CA LEU A 139 5.06 24.94 -0.66
C LEU A 139 6.04 25.88 0.07
N ASP A 140 5.69 26.19 1.31
CA ASP A 140 6.57 26.92 2.22
C ASP A 140 7.73 26.02 2.68
N GLY A 141 7.51 24.70 2.76
CA GLY A 141 8.56 23.73 3.04
C GLY A 141 8.21 22.30 2.63
N TYR A 142 9.25 21.52 2.34
CA TYR A 142 9.15 20.10 1.99
C TYR A 142 10.16 19.27 2.79
N VAL A 143 9.72 18.19 3.42
CA VAL A 143 10.62 17.17 3.97
C VAL A 143 10.29 15.84 3.32
N GLY A 144 11.29 15.20 2.72
CA GLY A 144 11.15 13.85 2.16
C GLY A 144 11.95 12.83 2.98
N THR A 145 11.44 11.61 3.09
CA THR A 145 12.17 10.49 3.67
C THR A 145 12.16 9.28 2.74
N ASP A 146 13.24 8.52 2.74
CA ASP A 146 13.33 7.26 2.00
C ASP A 146 14.20 6.24 2.75
N VAL A 147 14.00 4.94 2.52
CA VAL A 147 14.81 3.88 3.15
C VAL A 147 16.18 3.71 2.48
N THR A 148 16.30 4.14 1.23
CA THR A 148 17.50 3.99 0.40
C THR A 148 18.42 5.21 0.52
N GLU A 149 19.72 4.98 0.66
CA GLU A 149 20.70 6.08 0.70
C GLU A 149 20.82 6.75 -0.67
N VAL A 150 20.70 5.96 -1.75
CA VAL A 150 20.77 6.43 -3.14
C VAL A 150 19.74 7.51 -3.44
N ALA A 151 18.48 7.32 -3.03
CA ALA A 151 17.41 8.31 -3.21
C ALA A 151 17.72 9.62 -2.47
N VAL A 152 18.09 9.52 -1.19
CA VAL A 152 18.38 10.67 -0.32
C VAL A 152 19.58 11.45 -0.84
N ALA A 153 20.68 10.77 -1.19
CA ALA A 153 21.88 11.39 -1.73
C ALA A 153 21.61 12.13 -3.05
N ARG A 154 20.80 11.54 -3.95
CA ARG A 154 20.40 12.17 -5.22
C ARG A 154 19.60 13.45 -5.00
N LEU A 155 18.64 13.42 -4.09
CA LEU A 155 17.82 14.58 -3.77
C LEU A 155 18.60 15.68 -3.05
N HIS A 156 19.57 15.33 -2.20
CA HIS A 156 20.53 16.29 -1.64
C HIS A 156 21.37 16.95 -2.73
N ALA A 157 21.88 16.17 -3.69
CA ALA A 157 22.67 16.70 -4.81
C ALA A 157 21.86 17.62 -5.73
N ALA A 158 20.53 17.40 -5.84
CA ALA A 158 19.64 18.26 -6.60
C ALA A 158 19.48 19.67 -5.99
N GLY A 159 19.77 19.83 -4.70
CA GLY A 159 19.82 21.16 -4.05
C GLY A 159 18.50 21.93 -4.07
N LEU A 160 17.36 21.23 -3.94
CA LEU A 160 16.04 21.84 -4.06
C LEU A 160 15.81 22.86 -2.92
N PRO A 161 15.42 24.12 -3.24
CA PRO A 161 15.16 25.14 -2.22
C PRO A 161 14.01 24.76 -1.28
N ARG A 162 14.16 25.11 0.01
CA ARG A 162 13.18 24.87 1.09
C ARG A 162 12.85 23.38 1.27
N THR A 163 13.85 22.52 1.07
CA THR A 163 13.70 21.08 1.24
C THR A 163 14.74 20.50 2.20
N ALA A 164 14.40 19.39 2.83
CA ALA A 164 15.35 18.48 3.46
C ALA A 164 14.96 17.03 3.16
N PHE A 165 15.96 16.17 3.01
CA PHE A 165 15.79 14.74 2.74
C PHE A 165 16.54 13.94 3.79
N VAL A 166 15.93 12.87 4.31
CA VAL A 166 16.50 12.08 5.40
C VAL A 166 16.22 10.61 5.17
N ARG A 167 17.22 9.77 5.46
CA ARG A 167 17.01 8.32 5.44
C ARG A 167 16.15 7.88 6.63
N ALA A 168 14.94 7.39 6.34
CA ALA A 168 14.01 6.85 7.33
C ALA A 168 12.91 6.02 6.65
N ALA A 169 12.40 5.00 7.34
CA ALA A 169 11.25 4.23 6.88
C ALA A 169 9.92 4.95 7.17
N ALA A 170 8.85 4.53 6.49
CA ALA A 170 7.53 5.14 6.64
C ALA A 170 7.00 5.16 8.08
N HIS A 171 7.28 4.11 8.88
CA HIS A 171 6.87 4.04 10.29
C HIS A 171 7.71 4.96 11.20
N GLU A 172 8.79 5.54 10.70
CA GLU A 172 9.72 6.40 11.43
C GLU A 172 9.44 7.90 11.20
N ALA A 173 8.20 8.26 10.82
CA ALA A 173 7.78 9.64 10.58
C ALA A 173 8.05 10.61 11.76
N GLN A 174 8.23 10.08 12.97
CA GLN A 174 8.61 10.82 14.17
C GLN A 174 10.00 10.45 14.71
N ALA A 175 10.90 9.88 13.92
CA ALA A 175 12.27 9.64 14.36
C ALA A 175 12.99 10.98 14.63
N PRO A 176 14.00 11.02 15.53
CA PRO A 176 14.76 12.23 15.82
C PRO A 176 15.31 12.93 14.57
N ALA A 177 15.83 12.18 13.59
CA ALA A 177 16.38 12.74 12.37
C ALA A 177 15.30 13.40 11.49
N VAL A 178 14.10 12.81 11.41
CA VAL A 178 12.97 13.39 10.67
C VAL A 178 12.49 14.68 11.34
N ARG A 179 12.38 14.70 12.68
CA ARG A 179 12.06 15.92 13.44
C ARG A 179 13.09 17.02 13.22
N GLN A 180 14.36 16.68 13.21
CA GLN A 180 15.43 17.64 12.95
C GLN A 180 15.33 18.25 11.56
N ALA A 181 15.02 17.46 10.53
CA ALA A 181 14.80 17.96 9.18
C ALA A 181 13.56 18.87 9.10
N MET A 182 12.48 18.52 9.79
CA MET A 182 11.31 19.39 9.92
C MET A 182 11.66 20.71 10.61
N ASP A 183 12.41 20.69 11.72
CA ASP A 183 12.83 21.91 12.42
C ASP A 183 13.70 22.82 11.53
N GLN A 184 14.54 22.23 10.67
CA GLN A 184 15.39 22.97 9.72
C GLN A 184 14.57 23.66 8.61
N VAL A 185 13.52 23.02 8.12
CA VAL A 185 12.77 23.49 6.95
C VAL A 185 11.52 24.28 7.34
N PHE A 186 10.77 23.81 8.33
CA PHE A 186 9.49 24.38 8.77
C PHE A 186 9.66 25.37 9.94
N GLY A 187 10.76 25.24 10.68
CA GLY A 187 11.05 25.97 11.91
C GLY A 187 10.86 25.11 13.16
N PRO A 188 11.48 25.48 14.30
CA PRO A 188 11.52 24.64 15.50
C PRO A 188 10.13 24.31 16.05
N GLY A 189 9.84 23.01 16.19
CA GLY A 189 8.58 22.50 16.72
C GLY A 189 7.38 22.66 15.78
N VAL A 190 7.59 23.14 14.55
CA VAL A 190 6.52 23.31 13.57
C VAL A 190 6.22 21.96 12.93
N ARG A 191 4.94 21.56 13.01
CA ARG A 191 4.46 20.30 12.44
C ARG A 191 4.07 20.47 10.96
N PRO A 192 4.11 19.38 10.18
CA PRO A 192 3.57 19.39 8.83
C PRO A 192 2.04 19.56 8.86
N ASP A 193 1.49 20.23 7.85
CA ASP A 193 0.05 20.30 7.60
C ASP A 193 -0.44 19.25 6.60
N CYS A 194 0.50 18.57 5.93
CA CYS A 194 0.23 17.39 5.12
C CYS A 194 1.32 16.33 5.31
N VAL A 195 0.91 15.09 5.53
CA VAL A 195 1.77 13.90 5.46
C VAL A 195 1.35 13.09 4.24
N LEU A 196 2.30 12.76 3.37
CA LEU A 196 2.06 12.03 2.12
C LEU A 196 2.80 10.69 2.13
N LEU A 197 2.10 9.61 1.80
CA LEU A 197 2.67 8.30 1.49
C LEU A 197 2.05 7.82 0.18
N ASN A 198 2.76 7.96 -0.94
CA ASN A 198 2.20 7.62 -2.26
C ASN A 198 2.98 6.48 -2.91
N SER A 199 2.29 5.39 -3.26
CA SER A 199 2.88 4.21 -3.93
C SER A 199 3.95 3.47 -3.10
N VAL A 200 3.77 3.43 -1.77
CA VAL A 200 4.69 2.74 -0.84
C VAL A 200 4.01 1.58 -0.11
N THR A 201 2.69 1.65 0.10
CA THR A 201 1.96 0.68 0.93
C THR A 201 2.09 -0.75 0.43
N GLN A 202 2.27 -0.96 -0.87
CA GLN A 202 2.49 -2.29 -1.47
C GLN A 202 3.72 -3.01 -0.88
N CYS A 203 4.71 -2.27 -0.38
CA CYS A 203 5.91 -2.85 0.25
C CYS A 203 5.67 -3.28 1.71
N PHE A 204 4.55 -2.89 2.31
CA PHE A 204 4.29 -3.16 3.71
C PHE A 204 4.00 -4.66 3.95
N PRO A 205 4.39 -5.21 5.11
CA PRO A 205 4.23 -6.64 5.39
C PRO A 205 2.78 -7.05 5.65
N ASN A 206 1.96 -6.19 6.27
CA ASN A 206 0.59 -6.49 6.72
C ASN A 206 -0.15 -5.22 7.20
N LEU A 207 -1.43 -5.37 7.56
CA LEU A 207 -2.28 -4.31 8.12
C LEU A 207 -1.82 -3.83 9.50
N VAL A 208 -1.13 -4.66 10.29
CA VAL A 208 -0.57 -4.23 11.58
C VAL A 208 0.51 -3.17 11.37
N TYR A 209 1.34 -3.32 10.33
CA TYR A 209 2.33 -2.30 9.95
C TYR A 209 1.66 -1.05 9.37
N LEU A 210 0.62 -1.21 8.54
CA LEU A 210 -0.19 -0.07 8.09
C LEU A 210 -0.79 0.71 9.28
N THR A 211 -1.28 0.00 10.30
CA THR A 211 -1.82 0.59 11.54
C THR A 211 -0.76 1.39 12.28
N ALA A 212 0.44 0.81 12.46
CA ALA A 212 1.57 1.50 13.09
C ALA A 212 1.96 2.77 12.32
N PHE A 213 2.04 2.68 10.99
CA PHE A 213 2.29 3.84 10.12
C PHE A 213 1.22 4.92 10.30
N LEU A 214 -0.07 4.58 10.17
CA LEU A 214 -1.16 5.55 10.27
C LEU A 214 -1.18 6.24 11.63
N HIS A 215 -0.92 5.50 12.72
CA HIS A 215 -0.80 6.09 14.05
C HIS A 215 0.31 7.16 14.10
N HIS A 216 1.51 6.88 13.59
CA HIS A 216 2.60 7.85 13.57
C HIS A 216 2.33 9.04 12.65
N ALA A 217 1.74 8.82 11.47
CA ALA A 217 1.39 9.88 10.52
C ALA A 217 0.32 10.82 11.10
N LEU A 218 -0.75 10.27 11.68
CA LEU A 218 -1.82 11.05 12.34
C LEU A 218 -1.30 11.78 13.58
N ALA A 219 -0.33 11.21 14.30
CA ALA A 219 0.33 11.89 15.41
C ALA A 219 1.34 12.95 14.95
N ALA A 220 1.85 12.90 13.71
CA ALA A 220 2.81 13.87 13.18
C ALA A 220 2.12 15.12 12.63
N VAL A 221 1.01 14.97 11.92
CA VAL A 221 0.29 16.07 11.25
C VAL A 221 -0.46 17.00 12.20
N GLU A 222 -0.41 18.32 11.96
CA GLU A 222 -1.11 19.31 12.77
C GLU A 222 -2.65 19.14 12.84
N ASP A 223 -3.30 19.89 13.72
CA ASP A 223 -4.76 19.92 13.76
C ASP A 223 -5.32 20.72 12.60
N GLY A 224 -6.30 20.15 11.88
CA GLY A 224 -6.79 20.67 10.61
C GLY A 224 -5.99 20.22 9.39
N GLY A 225 -4.88 19.49 9.56
CA GLY A 225 -4.06 18.97 8.47
C GLY A 225 -4.58 17.66 7.85
N THR A 226 -3.85 17.14 6.87
CA THR A 226 -4.21 15.94 6.12
C THR A 226 -3.12 14.86 6.14
N VAL A 227 -3.54 13.59 6.12
CA VAL A 227 -2.69 12.46 5.73
C VAL A 227 -3.23 11.90 4.42
N ILE A 228 -2.39 11.87 3.39
CA ILE A 228 -2.72 11.36 2.06
C ILE A 228 -1.98 10.04 1.87
N VAL A 229 -2.73 8.96 1.61
CA VAL A 229 -2.18 7.66 1.27
C VAL A 229 -2.59 7.35 -0.16
N GLY A 230 -1.66 7.47 -1.09
CA GLY A 230 -1.92 7.41 -2.52
C GLY A 230 -1.50 6.09 -3.16
N ASP A 231 -2.12 5.80 -4.31
CA ASP A 231 -1.80 4.70 -5.21
C ASP A 231 -1.93 3.31 -4.55
N ILE A 232 -2.97 3.14 -3.74
CA ILE A 232 -3.25 1.93 -2.96
C ILE A 232 -3.89 0.87 -3.85
N ARG A 233 -3.36 -0.37 -3.84
CA ARG A 233 -4.00 -1.52 -4.49
C ARG A 233 -5.27 -1.94 -3.74
N HIS A 234 -6.39 -2.05 -4.45
CA HIS A 234 -7.68 -2.43 -3.86
C HIS A 234 -7.83 -3.97 -3.76
N SER A 235 -7.81 -4.52 -2.54
CA SER A 235 -7.88 -5.98 -2.31
C SER A 235 -9.16 -6.64 -2.83
N GLY A 236 -10.29 -5.92 -2.80
CA GLY A 236 -11.56 -6.38 -3.38
C GLY A 236 -11.56 -6.54 -4.91
N LEU A 237 -10.53 -6.05 -5.59
CA LEU A 237 -10.34 -6.17 -7.05
C LEU A 237 -9.11 -7.01 -7.42
N LEU A 238 -8.48 -7.69 -6.46
CA LEU A 238 -7.23 -8.42 -6.69
C LEU A 238 -7.42 -9.59 -7.68
N GLU A 239 -8.53 -10.31 -7.55
CA GLU A 239 -8.88 -11.39 -8.48
C GLU A 239 -9.21 -10.85 -9.87
N ASP A 240 -9.95 -9.74 -9.97
CA ASP A 240 -10.25 -9.07 -11.25
C ASP A 240 -8.97 -8.59 -11.95
N HIS A 241 -7.98 -8.13 -11.18
CA HIS A 241 -6.68 -7.73 -11.70
C HIS A 241 -5.93 -8.93 -12.28
N PHE A 242 -5.79 -10.01 -11.53
CA PHE A 242 -5.07 -11.20 -12.01
C PHE A 242 -5.83 -11.93 -13.12
N ASP A 243 -7.16 -11.93 -13.14
CA ASP A 243 -7.94 -12.48 -14.27
C ASP A 243 -7.59 -11.73 -15.56
N ARG A 244 -7.55 -10.39 -15.53
CA ARG A 244 -7.12 -9.58 -16.68
C ARG A 244 -5.70 -9.92 -17.12
N VAL A 245 -4.77 -10.06 -16.17
CA VAL A 245 -3.36 -10.39 -16.47
C VAL A 245 -3.25 -11.78 -17.12
N GLU A 246 -3.89 -12.80 -16.54
CA GLU A 246 -3.80 -14.17 -17.04
C GLU A 246 -4.50 -14.34 -18.39
N ARG A 247 -5.64 -13.67 -18.62
CA ARG A 247 -6.29 -13.67 -19.94
C ARG A 247 -5.48 -12.93 -20.99
N ALA A 248 -4.81 -11.83 -20.63
CA ALA A 248 -3.94 -11.12 -21.57
C ALA A 248 -2.73 -11.97 -22.00
N ARG A 249 -2.27 -12.89 -21.13
CA ARG A 249 -1.19 -13.84 -21.43
C ARG A 249 -1.64 -14.98 -22.34
N ASP A 250 -2.90 -15.40 -22.22
CA ASP A 250 -3.44 -16.59 -22.89
C ASP A 250 -4.93 -16.40 -23.24
N LEU A 251 -5.20 -15.78 -24.40
CA LEU A 251 -6.55 -15.39 -24.84
C LEU A 251 -7.48 -16.59 -25.11
N GLU A 252 -6.91 -17.77 -25.35
CA GLU A 252 -7.65 -18.99 -25.72
C GLU A 252 -7.78 -19.98 -24.54
N ALA A 253 -7.22 -19.67 -23.38
CA ALA A 253 -7.31 -20.52 -22.20
C ALA A 253 -8.76 -20.72 -21.76
N ALA A 254 -9.07 -21.92 -21.29
CA ALA A 254 -10.36 -22.21 -20.68
C ALA A 254 -10.50 -21.46 -19.34
N ASP A 255 -11.74 -21.08 -18.99
CA ASP A 255 -12.02 -20.33 -17.75
C ASP A 255 -11.54 -21.05 -16.48
N ALA A 256 -11.60 -22.38 -16.46
CA ALA A 256 -11.12 -23.17 -15.33
C ALA A 256 -9.59 -23.07 -15.15
N ASP A 257 -8.84 -23.02 -16.25
CA ASP A 257 -7.39 -22.86 -16.21
C ASP A 257 -7.00 -21.45 -15.77
N ILE A 258 -7.70 -20.43 -16.29
CA ILE A 258 -7.53 -19.04 -15.83
C ILE A 258 -7.83 -18.94 -14.33
N ALA A 259 -8.95 -19.49 -13.85
CA ALA A 259 -9.30 -19.44 -12.44
C ALA A 259 -8.22 -20.09 -11.53
N ALA A 260 -7.64 -21.22 -11.96
CA ALA A 260 -6.55 -21.86 -11.24
C ALA A 260 -5.27 -21.00 -11.22
N ARG A 261 -4.91 -20.38 -12.36
CA ARG A 261 -3.77 -19.47 -12.46
C ARG A 261 -3.97 -18.22 -11.60
N VAL A 262 -5.17 -17.62 -11.61
CA VAL A 262 -5.55 -16.49 -10.75
C VAL A 262 -5.41 -16.84 -9.28
N ALA A 263 -5.95 -17.99 -8.84
CA ALA A 263 -5.82 -18.42 -7.46
C ALA A 263 -4.34 -18.58 -7.04
N SER A 264 -3.50 -19.13 -7.93
CA SER A 264 -2.06 -19.23 -7.69
C SER A 264 -1.37 -17.86 -7.66
N ALA A 265 -1.74 -16.94 -8.55
CA ALA A 265 -1.17 -15.60 -8.62
C ALA A 265 -1.51 -14.78 -7.38
N VAL A 266 -2.78 -14.79 -6.94
CA VAL A 266 -3.22 -14.17 -5.68
C VAL A 266 -2.45 -14.74 -4.49
N ALA A 267 -2.30 -16.07 -4.42
CA ALA A 267 -1.58 -16.71 -3.31
C ALA A 267 -0.08 -16.39 -3.28
N GLY A 268 0.51 -16.09 -4.44
CA GLY A 268 1.91 -15.73 -4.60
C GLY A 268 2.20 -14.23 -4.64
N ASP A 269 1.19 -13.37 -4.54
CA ASP A 269 1.36 -11.92 -4.59
C ASP A 269 2.14 -11.44 -3.35
N GLU A 270 3.22 -10.70 -3.57
CA GLU A 270 4.14 -10.25 -2.52
C GLU A 270 3.85 -8.81 -2.07
N GLU A 271 2.84 -8.18 -2.65
CA GLU A 271 2.46 -6.80 -2.36
C GLU A 271 1.21 -6.70 -1.47
N LEU A 272 1.25 -5.83 -0.47
CA LEU A 272 0.05 -5.53 0.34
C LEU A 272 -1.02 -4.86 -0.53
N SER A 273 -2.26 -5.35 -0.42
CA SER A 273 -3.46 -4.65 -0.90
C SER A 273 -4.54 -4.66 0.17
N PHE A 274 -5.38 -3.64 0.20
CA PHE A 274 -6.44 -3.53 1.20
C PHE A 274 -7.61 -2.68 0.72
N ALA A 275 -8.79 -2.96 1.26
CA ALA A 275 -10.01 -2.23 1.00
C ALA A 275 -10.10 -1.00 1.94
N PRO A 276 -10.81 0.07 1.56
CA PRO A 276 -11.00 1.25 2.40
C PRO A 276 -11.54 0.93 3.80
N GLU A 277 -12.34 -0.12 3.95
CA GLU A 277 -12.89 -0.60 5.22
C GLU A 277 -11.81 -0.99 6.23
N ALA A 278 -10.69 -1.57 5.78
CA ALA A 278 -9.57 -1.91 6.66
C ALA A 278 -9.03 -0.65 7.36
N VAL A 279 -8.96 0.45 6.62
CA VAL A 279 -8.51 1.74 7.18
C VAL A 279 -9.58 2.33 8.11
N ARG A 280 -10.87 2.18 7.81
CA ARG A 280 -11.93 2.64 8.72
C ARG A 280 -11.85 1.98 10.09
N GLU A 281 -11.56 0.68 10.13
CA GLU A 281 -11.38 -0.07 11.38
C GLU A 281 -10.18 0.46 12.17
N ILE A 282 -9.06 0.73 11.50
CA ILE A 282 -7.86 1.34 12.10
C ILE A 282 -8.17 2.73 12.67
N LEU A 283 -8.96 3.53 11.94
CA LEU A 283 -9.32 4.89 12.35
C LEU A 283 -10.30 4.94 13.52
N ALA A 284 -11.13 3.90 13.72
CA ALA A 284 -12.10 3.85 14.81
C ALA A 284 -11.45 3.88 16.21
N ALA A 285 -10.20 3.43 16.31
CA ALA A 285 -9.43 3.43 17.56
C ALA A 285 -8.63 4.74 17.81
N GLN A 286 -8.69 5.72 16.90
CA GLN A 286 -7.87 6.93 16.99
C GLN A 286 -8.46 7.94 17.98
N PRO A 287 -7.62 8.60 18.80
CA PRO A 287 -8.08 9.58 19.78
C PRO A 287 -8.55 10.89 19.13
N ARG A 288 -7.99 11.23 17.97
CA ARG A 288 -8.36 12.41 17.19
C ARG A 288 -9.47 12.01 16.22
N THR A 289 -10.44 12.90 16.02
CA THR A 289 -11.43 12.72 14.94
C THR A 289 -10.71 12.73 13.59
N VAL A 290 -10.92 11.68 12.80
CA VAL A 290 -10.41 11.57 11.44
C VAL A 290 -11.58 11.38 10.49
N ARG A 291 -11.66 12.22 9.46
CA ARG A 291 -12.60 12.04 8.35
C ARG A 291 -11.85 11.54 7.13
N MET A 292 -12.32 10.42 6.58
CA MET A 292 -11.74 9.78 5.42
C MET A 292 -12.56 10.08 4.18
N SER A 293 -11.88 10.28 3.05
CA SER A 293 -12.47 10.23 1.71
C SER A 293 -11.65 9.30 0.81
N VAL A 294 -12.34 8.64 -0.14
CA VAL A 294 -11.76 7.64 -1.04
C VAL A 294 -11.86 8.18 -2.48
N HIS A 295 -10.73 8.46 -3.10
CA HIS A 295 -10.64 9.10 -4.41
C HIS A 295 -10.33 8.06 -5.48
N ALA A 296 -11.07 8.12 -6.59
CA ALA A 296 -10.80 7.27 -7.73
C ALA A 296 -9.61 7.81 -8.53
N ARG A 297 -8.86 6.91 -9.19
CA ARG A 297 -7.81 7.32 -10.12
C ARG A 297 -8.44 7.78 -11.44
N THR A 298 -8.21 9.04 -11.82
CA THR A 298 -8.89 9.70 -12.95
C THR A 298 -8.00 9.89 -14.19
N MET A 299 -7.04 8.98 -14.39
CA MET A 299 -6.13 9.02 -15.54
C MET A 299 -6.85 8.59 -16.82
N ALA A 300 -6.39 9.08 -17.97
CA ALA A 300 -7.02 8.81 -19.26
C ALA A 300 -6.88 7.34 -19.72
N GLU A 301 -5.71 6.75 -19.51
CA GLU A 301 -5.43 5.40 -20.00
C GLU A 301 -6.05 4.33 -19.09
N ASP A 302 -6.49 3.26 -19.74
CA ASP A 302 -7.02 2.08 -19.08
C ASP A 302 -5.90 1.10 -18.71
N THR A 303 -5.33 1.34 -17.53
CA THR A 303 -4.24 0.54 -16.97
C THR A 303 -4.58 -0.01 -15.59
N GLU A 304 -3.74 -0.90 -15.07
CA GLU A 304 -3.87 -1.40 -13.69
C GLU A 304 -3.85 -0.26 -12.65
N LEU A 305 -3.10 0.81 -12.90
CA LEU A 305 -3.01 1.98 -12.03
C LEU A 305 -4.32 2.77 -11.99
N THR A 306 -5.10 2.74 -13.07
CA THR A 306 -6.38 3.44 -13.15
C THR A 306 -7.52 2.58 -12.62
N ARG A 307 -7.51 1.27 -12.91
CA ARG A 307 -8.60 0.35 -12.59
C ARG A 307 -8.62 -0.12 -11.14
N TYR A 308 -7.45 -0.47 -10.62
CA TYR A 308 -7.34 -1.29 -9.40
C TYR A 308 -6.67 -0.55 -8.24
N ARG A 309 -6.42 0.75 -8.42
CA ARG A 309 -5.84 1.60 -7.37
C ARG A 309 -6.76 2.76 -7.00
N TYR A 310 -6.55 3.29 -5.80
CA TYR A 310 -7.29 4.42 -5.26
C TYR A 310 -6.40 5.22 -4.30
N ASP A 311 -6.87 6.42 -3.94
CA ASP A 311 -6.21 7.27 -2.97
C ASP A 311 -7.12 7.51 -1.75
N LEU A 312 -6.50 7.65 -0.57
CA LEU A 312 -7.18 8.06 0.65
C LEU A 312 -6.71 9.45 1.06
N VAL A 313 -7.65 10.30 1.43
CA VAL A 313 -7.38 11.58 2.11
C VAL A 313 -8.03 11.55 3.48
N LEU A 314 -7.20 11.67 4.51
CA LEU A 314 -7.57 11.64 5.92
C LEU A 314 -7.44 13.05 6.51
N HIS A 315 -8.55 13.72 6.78
CA HIS A 315 -8.56 15.00 7.47
C HIS A 315 -8.56 14.79 8.98
N VAL A 316 -7.63 15.44 9.68
CA VAL A 316 -7.38 15.19 11.10
C VAL A 316 -7.76 16.39 11.95
N GLY A 317 -8.58 16.18 12.99
CA GLY A 317 -8.92 17.21 13.96
C GLY A 317 -10.31 17.82 13.77
N SER A 318 -10.49 19.01 14.35
CA SER A 318 -11.78 19.70 14.32
C SER A 318 -12.20 20.05 12.89
N ALA A 319 -13.48 19.82 12.60
CA ALA A 319 -14.15 20.01 11.31
C ALA A 319 -14.23 21.46 10.82
N SER A 320 -13.39 22.36 11.34
CA SER A 320 -13.53 23.81 11.15
C SER A 320 -13.37 24.15 9.66
N GLY A 321 -14.48 24.19 8.93
CA GLY A 321 -14.52 24.43 7.48
C GLY A 321 -14.94 23.24 6.61
N LEU A 322 -15.12 22.03 7.16
CA LEU A 322 -15.72 20.90 6.42
C LEU A 322 -17.24 20.87 6.63
N PRO A 323 -18.05 20.66 5.58
CA PRO A 323 -19.49 20.56 5.72
C PRO A 323 -19.89 19.35 6.59
N ASP A 324 -20.92 19.53 7.43
CA ASP A 324 -21.51 18.41 8.16
C ASP A 324 -22.12 17.43 7.14
N ALA A 325 -21.94 16.14 7.37
CA ALA A 325 -22.54 15.11 6.51
C ALA A 325 -24.06 15.23 6.46
N SER A 326 -24.71 15.78 7.50
CA SER A 326 -26.16 16.06 7.49
C SER A 326 -26.59 17.11 6.47
N ASP A 327 -25.68 18.02 6.11
CA ASP A 327 -25.95 19.17 5.24
C ASP A 327 -25.65 18.87 3.77
N VAL A 328 -25.09 17.68 3.48
CA VAL A 328 -24.76 17.23 2.14
C VAL A 328 -25.87 16.36 1.57
N ARG A 329 -26.43 16.78 0.44
CA ARG A 329 -27.48 16.03 -0.26
C ARG A 329 -26.89 14.77 -0.88
N ARG A 330 -27.56 13.63 -0.73
CA ARG A 330 -27.14 12.37 -1.37
C ARG A 330 -28.13 12.01 -2.46
N LEU A 331 -27.66 12.00 -3.70
CA LEU A 331 -28.47 11.71 -4.87
C LEU A 331 -27.94 10.44 -5.55
N PRO A 332 -28.81 9.46 -5.87
CA PRO A 332 -28.40 8.34 -6.70
C PRO A 332 -28.22 8.79 -8.15
N TRP A 333 -27.26 8.20 -8.85
CA TRP A 333 -27.14 8.28 -10.30
C TRP A 333 -28.42 7.75 -10.98
N GLN A 334 -28.91 8.48 -11.98
CA GLN A 334 -30.13 8.14 -12.73
C GLN A 334 -29.85 7.90 -14.22
N GLY A 335 -28.58 7.73 -14.58
CA GLY A 335 -28.14 7.66 -15.97
C GLY A 335 -28.21 9.00 -16.70
N LEU A 336 -27.88 8.95 -18.00
CA LEU A 336 -27.85 10.13 -18.86
C LEU A 336 -29.22 10.52 -19.41
N ALA A 337 -30.16 9.58 -19.54
CA ALA A 337 -31.49 9.80 -20.12
C ALA A 337 -31.48 10.61 -21.44
N GLY A 338 -30.47 10.38 -22.29
CA GLY A 338 -30.30 11.09 -23.58
C GLY A 338 -29.68 12.49 -23.50
N GLN A 339 -29.17 12.90 -22.33
CA GLN A 339 -28.47 14.17 -22.13
C GLN A 339 -26.95 13.99 -22.07
N GLU A 340 -26.22 15.05 -22.40
CA GLU A 340 -24.76 15.09 -22.24
C GLU A 340 -24.35 15.04 -20.76
N LEU A 341 -23.30 14.27 -20.45
CA LEU A 341 -22.81 14.07 -19.09
C LEU A 341 -22.57 15.38 -18.32
N PRO A 342 -21.90 16.43 -18.87
CA PRO A 342 -21.72 17.68 -18.16
C PRO A 342 -23.04 18.38 -17.78
N THR A 343 -24.09 18.23 -18.60
CA THR A 343 -25.41 18.81 -18.32
C THR A 343 -26.08 18.11 -17.15
N VAL A 344 -26.02 16.78 -17.13
CA VAL A 344 -26.58 15.95 -16.04
C VAL A 344 -25.86 16.26 -14.73
N LEU A 345 -24.53 16.30 -14.73
CA LEU A 345 -23.74 16.61 -13.54
C LEU A 345 -24.04 18.01 -13.01
N ARG A 346 -24.02 19.05 -13.87
CA ARG A 346 -24.33 20.41 -13.44
C ARG A 346 -25.73 20.53 -12.83
N ALA A 347 -26.74 19.89 -13.43
CA ALA A 347 -28.10 19.91 -12.91
C ALA A 347 -28.20 19.24 -11.53
N ALA A 348 -27.55 18.08 -11.35
CA ALA A 348 -27.55 17.37 -10.07
C ALA A 348 -26.83 18.16 -8.95
N LEU A 349 -25.72 18.83 -9.29
CA LEU A 349 -24.86 19.52 -8.34
C LEU A 349 -25.29 20.97 -8.05
N ALA A 350 -26.07 21.61 -8.92
CA ALA A 350 -26.43 23.03 -8.80
C ALA A 350 -27.14 23.44 -7.49
N PRO A 351 -28.06 22.65 -6.89
CA PRO A 351 -28.83 23.16 -5.75
C PRO A 351 -28.09 23.20 -4.38
N GLY A 352 -26.77 23.05 -4.35
CA GLY A 352 -25.94 23.08 -3.13
C GLY A 352 -25.10 21.81 -2.93
N PRO A 353 -24.39 21.67 -1.79
CA PRO A 353 -23.54 20.53 -1.48
C PRO A 353 -24.20 19.18 -1.76
N THR A 354 -23.56 18.36 -2.60
CA THR A 354 -24.11 17.10 -3.10
C THR A 354 -23.05 16.03 -3.22
N ILE A 355 -23.43 14.81 -2.88
CA ILE A 355 -22.80 13.56 -3.30
C ILE A 355 -23.73 12.84 -4.27
N LEU A 356 -23.33 12.79 -5.53
CA LEU A 356 -23.95 11.95 -6.55
C LEU A 356 -23.28 10.58 -6.51
N HIS A 357 -23.99 9.54 -6.11
CA HIS A 357 -23.40 8.22 -5.83
C HIS A 357 -23.97 7.12 -6.73
N SER A 358 -23.36 5.93 -6.65
CA SER A 358 -23.78 4.75 -7.40
C SER A 358 -23.70 4.94 -8.92
N ILE A 359 -22.68 5.66 -9.38
CA ILE A 359 -22.35 5.79 -10.81
C ILE A 359 -21.57 4.54 -11.21
N PRO A 360 -22.05 3.67 -12.12
CA PRO A 360 -21.31 2.47 -12.49
C PRO A 360 -19.96 2.83 -13.11
N ASN A 361 -18.88 2.22 -12.65
CA ASN A 361 -17.53 2.45 -13.17
C ASN A 361 -17.38 1.70 -14.49
N ALA A 362 -17.27 2.40 -15.63
CA ALA A 362 -17.12 1.76 -16.94
C ALA A 362 -15.82 0.94 -17.08
N LEU A 363 -14.84 1.16 -16.21
CA LEU A 363 -13.63 0.34 -16.14
C LEU A 363 -13.86 -1.00 -15.42
N LEU A 364 -14.99 -1.25 -14.78
CA LEU A 364 -15.21 -2.47 -13.98
C LEU A 364 -16.61 -3.07 -14.14
N ALA A 365 -17.55 -2.33 -14.72
CA ALA A 365 -18.93 -2.72 -14.90
C ALA A 365 -19.37 -2.51 -16.35
N ALA A 366 -19.95 -3.55 -16.95
CA ALA A 366 -20.62 -3.46 -18.24
C ALA A 366 -22.08 -3.01 -18.03
N ALA A 367 -22.28 -1.70 -17.81
CA ALA A 367 -23.61 -1.08 -17.72
C ALA A 367 -23.79 0.01 -18.80
N PRO A 368 -24.99 0.16 -19.40
CA PRO A 368 -25.22 1.14 -20.48
C PRO A 368 -24.97 2.60 -20.10
N ASP A 369 -25.09 2.92 -18.81
CA ASP A 369 -24.89 4.24 -18.22
C ASP A 369 -23.62 4.34 -17.37
N ALA A 370 -22.71 3.36 -17.52
CA ALA A 370 -21.41 3.38 -16.86
C ALA A 370 -20.53 4.50 -17.42
N ILE A 371 -19.78 5.16 -16.53
CA ILE A 371 -18.90 6.29 -16.88
C ILE A 371 -17.50 5.98 -16.33
N THR A 372 -16.45 6.37 -17.06
CA THR A 372 -15.07 6.25 -16.54
C THR A 372 -14.77 7.37 -15.52
N PRO A 373 -13.86 7.15 -14.56
CA PRO A 373 -13.40 8.22 -13.68
C PRO A 373 -12.81 9.41 -14.46
N TYR A 374 -12.16 9.13 -15.59
CA TYR A 374 -11.62 10.15 -16.50
C TYR A 374 -12.71 11.03 -17.10
N ASP A 375 -13.77 10.43 -17.65
CA ASP A 375 -14.87 11.17 -18.28
C ASP A 375 -15.63 12.02 -17.25
N LEU A 376 -15.81 11.52 -16.02
CA LEU A 376 -16.34 12.31 -14.91
C LEU A 376 -15.46 13.52 -14.63
N ARG A 377 -14.14 13.34 -14.51
CA ARG A 377 -13.20 14.46 -14.32
C ARG A 377 -13.31 15.48 -15.45
N GLN A 378 -13.31 15.03 -16.71
CA GLN A 378 -13.42 15.92 -17.87
C GLN A 378 -14.71 16.73 -17.82
N ALA A 379 -15.84 16.09 -17.53
CA ALA A 379 -17.15 16.74 -17.45
C ALA A 379 -17.25 17.75 -16.29
N LEU A 380 -16.44 17.57 -15.23
CA LEU A 380 -16.36 18.44 -14.05
C LEU A 380 -15.28 19.54 -14.18
N THR A 381 -14.59 19.66 -15.31
CA THR A 381 -13.56 20.68 -15.51
C THR A 381 -14.10 22.08 -15.22
N GLY A 382 -13.38 22.84 -14.38
CA GLY A 382 -13.77 24.19 -13.97
C GLY A 382 -14.83 24.25 -12.87
N THR A 383 -15.21 23.11 -12.30
CA THR A 383 -16.07 23.04 -11.11
C THR A 383 -15.25 22.69 -9.87
N ASP A 384 -15.76 23.07 -8.69
CA ASP A 384 -15.24 22.59 -7.41
C ASP A 384 -15.89 21.23 -7.11
N ALA A 385 -15.26 20.15 -7.58
CA ALA A 385 -15.77 18.80 -7.41
C ALA A 385 -14.65 17.76 -7.38
N ALA A 386 -14.90 16.64 -6.70
CA ALA A 386 -14.01 15.49 -6.63
C ALA A 386 -14.69 14.23 -7.16
N VAL A 387 -13.94 13.39 -7.88
CA VAL A 387 -14.38 12.07 -8.32
C VAL A 387 -13.91 11.04 -7.29
N LEU A 388 -14.86 10.33 -6.72
CA LEU A 388 -14.67 9.41 -5.61
C LEU A 388 -14.88 7.97 -6.07
N LEU A 389 -14.22 7.06 -5.38
CA LEU A 389 -14.53 5.64 -5.43
C LEU A 389 -15.53 5.34 -4.30
N ASP A 390 -16.58 4.56 -4.59
CA ASP A 390 -17.48 4.13 -3.51
C ASP A 390 -16.70 3.23 -2.54
N SER A 391 -16.75 3.57 -1.26
CA SER A 391 -15.94 2.88 -0.25
C SER A 391 -16.40 1.46 0.04
N GLY A 392 -17.61 1.07 -0.37
CA GLY A 392 -18.18 -0.27 -0.14
C GLY A 392 -18.27 -1.14 -1.39
N ASP A 393 -18.19 -0.55 -2.59
CA ASP A 393 -18.14 -1.28 -3.85
C ASP A 393 -17.25 -0.54 -4.87
N PRO A 394 -16.03 -1.01 -5.13
CA PRO A 394 -15.11 -0.32 -6.05
C PRO A 394 -15.58 -0.32 -7.51
N ARG A 395 -16.66 -1.06 -7.85
CA ARG A 395 -17.31 -1.00 -9.16
C ARG A 395 -18.22 0.22 -9.31
N MET A 396 -18.39 1.00 -8.26
CA MET A 396 -19.20 2.21 -8.23
C MET A 396 -18.32 3.44 -7.97
N LEU A 397 -18.66 4.53 -8.64
CA LEU A 397 -18.07 5.85 -8.46
C LEU A 397 -19.08 6.78 -7.79
N ALA A 398 -18.56 7.88 -7.27
CA ALA A 398 -19.35 9.00 -6.82
C ALA A 398 -18.69 10.33 -7.23
N VAL A 399 -19.45 11.40 -7.18
CA VAL A 399 -18.97 12.78 -7.33
C VAL A 399 -19.42 13.57 -6.12
N ALA A 400 -18.49 14.25 -5.47
CA ALA A 400 -18.78 15.22 -4.42
C ALA A 400 -18.55 16.65 -4.94
N ALA A 401 -19.50 17.55 -4.71
CA ALA A 401 -19.35 18.98 -4.99
C ALA A 401 -20.01 19.82 -3.89
N PRO A 402 -19.31 20.80 -3.27
CA PRO A 402 -17.89 21.10 -3.44
C PRO A 402 -16.95 19.92 -3.11
N ALA A 403 -15.68 19.97 -3.53
CA ALA A 403 -14.74 18.85 -3.36
C ALA A 403 -14.50 18.51 -1.87
N ASP A 404 -14.60 19.50 -0.97
CA ASP A 404 -14.50 19.32 0.47
C ASP A 404 -15.63 18.46 1.10
N CYS A 405 -16.72 18.23 0.36
CA CYS A 405 -17.79 17.33 0.75
C CYS A 405 -17.41 15.85 0.59
N ALA A 406 -16.24 15.54 0.04
CA ALA A 406 -15.81 14.17 -0.21
C ALA A 406 -15.82 13.30 1.05
N THR A 407 -15.53 13.87 2.21
CA THR A 407 -15.58 13.12 3.48
C THR A 407 -16.99 12.69 3.85
N ALA A 408 -18.03 13.42 3.42
CA ALA A 408 -19.43 13.05 3.63
C ALA A 408 -19.83 11.79 2.83
N ALA A 409 -19.10 11.43 1.76
CA ALA A 409 -19.38 10.23 0.99
C ALA A 409 -19.17 8.95 1.81
N SER A 410 -18.19 8.98 2.73
CA SER A 410 -17.89 7.87 3.62
C SER A 410 -18.81 7.79 4.85
N HIS A 411 -19.71 8.76 5.07
CA HIS A 411 -20.65 8.76 6.21
C HIS A 411 -21.93 7.93 5.99
N GLY A 412 -21.96 7.02 5.01
CA GLY A 412 -23.07 6.08 4.79
C GLY A 412 -23.09 4.89 5.76
N PRO A 413 -24.19 4.10 5.78
CA PRO A 413 -24.24 2.85 6.54
C PRO A 413 -23.08 1.94 6.09
N VAL A 414 -22.36 1.38 7.07
CA VAL A 414 -21.28 0.43 6.83
C VAL A 414 -21.87 -0.77 6.08
N ARG A 415 -21.47 -0.94 4.83
CA ARG A 415 -21.80 -2.12 4.04
C ARG A 415 -20.74 -3.17 4.31
N ALA A 416 -21.11 -4.45 4.19
CA ALA A 416 -20.11 -5.49 4.17
C ALA A 416 -19.19 -5.22 2.95
N PRO A 417 -17.85 -5.30 3.11
CA PRO A 417 -16.93 -5.06 2.02
C PRO A 417 -17.20 -6.04 0.88
N VAL A 418 -17.11 -5.56 -0.35
CA VAL A 418 -17.10 -6.44 -1.53
C VAL A 418 -15.71 -7.04 -1.66
N GLY A 419 -15.62 -8.36 -1.52
CA GLY A 419 -14.37 -9.11 -1.64
C GLY A 419 -13.58 -9.20 -0.33
N ARG A 420 -12.25 -9.29 -0.43
CA ARG A 420 -11.35 -9.49 0.72
C ARG A 420 -10.97 -8.15 1.34
N LEU A 421 -10.90 -8.10 2.68
CA LEU A 421 -10.50 -6.89 3.42
C LEU A 421 -9.05 -6.49 3.13
N ALA A 422 -8.16 -7.47 3.03
CA ALA A 422 -6.76 -7.29 2.64
C ALA A 422 -6.16 -8.58 2.06
N HIS A 423 -5.07 -8.42 1.31
CA HIS A 423 -4.10 -9.46 1.00
C HIS A 423 -2.77 -9.08 1.65
N GLU A 424 -2.29 -9.92 2.57
CA GLU A 424 -1.09 -9.64 3.37
C GLU A 424 0.08 -10.53 2.93
N PRO A 425 1.23 -9.96 2.55
CA PRO A 425 2.35 -10.74 2.03
C PRO A 425 3.20 -11.42 3.13
N LEU A 426 3.20 -10.92 4.37
CA LEU A 426 4.08 -11.43 5.42
C LEU A 426 3.89 -12.94 5.71
N PRO A 427 2.66 -13.51 5.82
CA PRO A 427 2.51 -14.94 6.04
C PRO A 427 3.17 -15.79 4.95
N ALA A 428 3.00 -15.42 3.67
CA ALA A 428 3.64 -16.12 2.56
C ALA A 428 5.17 -15.99 2.61
N PHE A 429 5.67 -14.79 2.91
CA PHE A 429 7.09 -14.54 3.12
C PHE A 429 7.66 -15.43 4.24
N VAL A 430 7.00 -15.51 5.40
CA VAL A 430 7.42 -16.33 6.55
C VAL A 430 7.43 -17.81 6.19
N ARG A 431 6.40 -18.32 5.50
CA ARG A 431 6.32 -19.72 5.05
C ARG A 431 7.49 -20.11 4.15
N ARG A 432 8.01 -19.18 3.34
CA ARG A 432 9.19 -19.38 2.50
C ARG A 432 10.49 -19.23 3.30
N ARG A 433 10.59 -18.13 4.06
CA ARG A 433 11.85 -17.65 4.62
C ARG A 433 12.29 -18.37 5.89
N LEU A 434 11.36 -18.64 6.83
CA LEU A 434 11.72 -19.29 8.09
C LEU A 434 12.35 -20.68 7.88
N PRO A 435 11.82 -21.55 6.99
CA PRO A 435 12.49 -22.81 6.65
C PRO A 435 13.91 -22.66 6.09
N GLU A 436 14.22 -21.61 5.34
CA GLU A 436 15.59 -21.35 4.86
C GLU A 436 16.52 -21.03 6.03
N VAL A 437 16.11 -20.10 6.89
CA VAL A 437 16.87 -19.67 8.06
C VAL A 437 17.17 -20.84 8.99
N LEU A 438 16.18 -21.70 9.24
CA LEU A 438 16.33 -22.86 10.11
C LEU A 438 17.24 -23.93 9.51
N ARG A 439 17.16 -24.19 8.19
CA ARG A 439 18.10 -25.09 7.51
C ARG A 439 19.53 -24.59 7.60
N ASP A 440 19.73 -23.27 7.44
CA ASP A 440 21.05 -22.65 7.55
C ASP A 440 21.56 -22.60 9.00
N HIS A 441 20.66 -22.51 9.98
CA HIS A 441 21.01 -22.69 11.39
C HIS A 441 21.49 -24.13 11.66
N VAL A 442 20.74 -25.15 11.23
CA VAL A 442 21.13 -26.56 11.40
C VAL A 442 22.49 -26.85 10.76
N ARG A 443 22.72 -26.39 9.53
CA ARG A 443 23.99 -26.59 8.81
C ARG A 443 25.19 -25.95 9.53
N ARG A 444 24.99 -24.80 10.18
CA ARG A 444 26.04 -24.09 10.92
C ARG A 444 26.31 -24.72 12.27
N THR A 445 25.28 -25.12 13.01
CA THR A 445 25.41 -25.66 14.37
C THR A 445 25.79 -27.14 14.37
N ALA A 446 25.35 -27.91 13.38
CA ALA A 446 25.64 -29.33 13.22
C ALA A 446 26.08 -29.67 11.78
N PRO A 447 27.33 -29.38 11.40
CA PRO A 447 27.85 -29.68 10.06
C PRO A 447 27.76 -31.17 9.72
N GLY A 448 27.30 -31.49 8.51
CA GLY A 448 27.10 -32.87 8.05
C GLY A 448 25.69 -33.42 8.30
N THR A 449 24.87 -32.75 9.12
CA THR A 449 23.46 -33.10 9.30
C THR A 449 22.62 -32.62 8.11
N VAL A 450 21.81 -33.52 7.55
CA VAL A 450 20.83 -33.16 6.52
C VAL A 450 19.58 -32.62 7.21
N PRO A 451 19.21 -31.35 7.04
CA PRO A 451 18.05 -30.80 7.71
C PRO A 451 16.75 -31.42 7.15
N PRO A 452 15.72 -31.64 7.98
CA PRO A 452 14.45 -32.19 7.54
C PRO A 452 13.71 -31.22 6.61
N LYS A 453 12.62 -31.70 6.00
CA LYS A 453 11.66 -30.82 5.34
C LYS A 453 10.93 -30.01 6.42
N ILE A 454 11.12 -28.70 6.43
CA ILE A 454 10.48 -27.79 7.40
C ILE A 454 9.28 -27.14 6.74
N VAL A 455 8.13 -27.16 7.41
CA VAL A 455 6.89 -26.51 6.98
C VAL A 455 6.40 -25.62 8.12
N VAL A 456 6.01 -24.40 7.80
CA VAL A 456 5.49 -23.45 8.80
C VAL A 456 4.02 -23.76 9.06
N ASP A 457 3.66 -23.90 10.35
CA ASP A 457 2.30 -24.12 10.82
C ASP A 457 1.68 -22.78 11.23
N ASP A 458 0.65 -22.35 10.50
CA ASP A 458 -0.04 -21.07 10.68
C ASP A 458 -1.09 -21.12 11.80
N ALA A 459 -1.07 -22.12 12.70
CA ALA A 459 -2.04 -22.29 13.79
C ALA A 459 -2.20 -21.08 14.73
N SER A 460 -1.33 -20.05 14.64
CA SER A 460 -1.45 -18.76 15.33
C SER A 460 -2.10 -17.63 14.52
N ALA A 461 -2.48 -17.83 13.25
CA ALA A 461 -3.11 -16.81 12.40
C ALA A 461 -4.65 -16.83 12.47
N GLY A 462 -5.24 -17.77 13.22
CA GLY A 462 -6.68 -18.01 13.25
C GLY A 462 -7.32 -17.71 14.60
N GLU A 463 -7.15 -16.50 15.16
CA GLU A 463 -8.00 -16.02 16.27
C GLU A 463 -7.92 -14.49 16.43
N THR A 464 -8.30 -13.76 15.39
CA THR A 464 -8.88 -12.41 15.54
C THR A 464 -10.05 -12.34 14.58
N ARG A 465 -11.23 -12.69 15.08
CA ARG A 465 -12.52 -12.47 14.41
C ARG A 465 -13.04 -11.08 14.72
#